data_AF-A0A376TNU8-F1
#
_entry.id   AF-A0A376TNU8-F1
#
_cell.length_a   1.000
_cell.length_b   1.000
_cell.length_c   1.000
_cell.angle_alpha   90.00
_cell.angle_beta   90.00
_cell.angle_gamma   90.00
#
_symmetry.space_group_name_H-M   'P 1'
#
loop_
_entity.id
_entity.type
_entity.pdbx_description
1 polymer ?
#
loop_
_entity_poly.entity_id
_entity_poly.type
_entity_poly.pdbx_seq_one_letter_code
_entity_poly.pdbx_strand_id
1 'polypeptide(L)' 'MSKVKSITRESWILSTFPEWGSWLNEEIEQEQVAPGTFAMWWLGCTGIWLKSEGGTNVALISGAALANKVTVTR' A
#
# COMPACT_ATOMS: atom_id res chain seq x y z
N MET A 1 7.85 -35.63 -2.38
CA MET A 1 6.44 -35.52 -1.94
C MET A 1 5.70 -34.56 -2.85
N SER A 2 4.47 -34.87 -3.26
CA SER A 2 3.66 -33.98 -4.10
C SER A 2 3.34 -32.68 -3.36
N LYS A 3 3.55 -31.50 -3.97
CA LYS A 3 3.23 -30.17 -3.39
C LYS A 3 1.82 -30.08 -2.81
N VAL A 4 0.85 -30.76 -3.42
CA VAL A 4 -0.55 -30.81 -2.96
C VAL A 4 -0.68 -31.37 -1.54
N LYS A 5 0.22 -32.27 -1.11
CA LYS A 5 0.17 -32.89 0.22
C LYS A 5 0.82 -32.04 1.32
N SER A 6 1.57 -31.00 0.96
CA SER A 6 2.27 -30.14 1.92
C SER A 6 1.58 -28.78 2.15
N ILE A 7 0.58 -28.44 1.35
CA ILE A 7 -0.17 -27.18 1.49
C ILE A 7 -1.17 -27.33 2.63
N THR A 8 -1.09 -26.45 3.62
CA THR A 8 -2.11 -26.23 4.64
C THR A 8 -2.82 -24.90 4.40
N ARG A 9 -3.99 -24.71 5.03
CA ARG A 9 -4.73 -23.43 4.99
C ARG A 9 -3.84 -22.26 5.42
N GLU A 10 -3.05 -22.46 6.45
CA GLU A 10 -2.14 -21.46 7.02
C GLU A 10 -1.04 -21.10 6.03
N SER A 11 -0.40 -22.12 5.42
CA SER A 11 0.63 -21.89 4.41
C SER A 11 0.11 -21.13 3.19
N TRP A 12 -1.14 -21.42 2.78
CA TRP A 12 -1.78 -20.74 1.65
C TRP A 12 -2.13 -19.29 1.98
N ILE A 13 -2.68 -19.03 3.18
CA ILE A 13 -3.01 -17.66 3.61
C ILE A 13 -1.75 -16.81 3.69
N LEU A 14 -0.70 -17.31 4.36
CA LEU A 14 0.56 -16.58 4.52
C LEU A 14 1.32 -16.36 3.21
N SER A 15 1.13 -17.23 2.21
CA SER A 15 1.77 -17.06 0.90
C SER A 15 0.99 -16.16 -0.06
N THR A 16 -0.26 -15.83 0.25
CA THR A 16 -1.18 -15.16 -0.68
C THR A 16 -1.56 -13.74 -0.23
N PHE A 17 -1.64 -13.51 1.09
CA PHE A 17 -2.11 -12.24 1.64
C PHE A 17 -0.98 -11.47 2.37
N PRO A 18 -1.02 -10.13 2.38
CA PRO A 18 -1.99 -9.27 1.68
C PRO A 18 -1.82 -9.32 0.16
N GLU A 19 -2.90 -9.09 -0.58
CA GLU A 19 -3.01 -9.33 -2.02
C GLU A 19 -1.95 -8.59 -2.85
N TRP A 20 -1.48 -7.45 -2.34
CA TRP A 20 -0.51 -6.59 -3.01
C TRP A 20 0.91 -6.77 -2.51
N GLY A 21 1.14 -7.65 -1.53
CA GLY A 21 2.44 -7.83 -0.90
C GLY A 21 3.03 -6.50 -0.42
N SER A 22 4.23 -6.17 -0.90
CA SER A 22 4.94 -4.91 -0.65
C SER A 22 4.87 -3.89 -1.79
N TRP A 23 4.12 -4.17 -2.87
CA TRP A 23 4.13 -3.32 -4.08
C TRP A 23 3.87 -1.84 -3.77
N LEU A 24 2.79 -1.57 -3.03
CA LEU A 24 2.39 -0.19 -2.69
C LEU A 24 3.40 0.48 -1.74
N ASN A 25 4.02 -0.29 -0.85
CA ASN A 25 5.07 0.21 0.03
C ASN A 25 6.26 0.70 -0.80
N GLU A 26 6.70 -0.09 -1.77
CA GLU A 26 7.80 0.25 -2.67
C GLU A 26 7.46 1.46 -3.54
N GLU A 27 6.23 1.56 -4.04
CA GLU A 27 5.75 2.71 -4.81
C GLU A 27 5.77 4.01 -3.99
N ILE A 28 5.28 3.97 -2.75
CA ILE A 28 5.27 5.10 -1.82
C ILE A 28 6.71 5.55 -1.49
N GLU A 29 7.63 4.60 -1.27
CA GLU A 29 9.04 4.90 -1.00
C GLU A 29 9.70 5.60 -2.19
N GLN A 30 9.48 5.08 -3.40
CA GLN A 30 10.08 5.59 -4.64
C GLN A 30 9.50 6.92 -5.12
N GLU A 31 8.29 7.28 -4.70
CA GLU A 31 7.64 8.52 -5.15
C GLU A 31 8.43 9.76 -4.74
N GLN A 32 8.87 10.56 -5.73
CA GLN A 32 9.40 11.90 -5.49
C GLN A 32 8.31 12.94 -5.73
N VAL A 33 7.88 13.58 -4.66
CA VAL A 33 6.82 14.58 -4.69
C VAL A 33 7.38 15.90 -5.19
N ALA A 34 6.76 16.45 -6.24
CA ALA A 34 7.22 17.70 -6.86
C ALA A 34 7.05 18.90 -5.91
N PRO A 35 7.90 19.93 -6.02
CA PRO A 35 7.75 21.14 -5.22
C PRO A 35 6.37 21.79 -5.36
N GLY A 36 5.79 22.25 -4.25
CA GLY A 36 4.45 22.83 -4.17
C GLY A 36 3.30 21.83 -4.27
N THR A 37 3.58 20.51 -4.17
CA THR A 37 2.58 19.45 -4.29
C THR A 37 2.63 18.44 -3.12
N PHE A 38 1.63 17.57 -3.05
CA PHE A 38 1.64 16.39 -2.19
C PHE A 38 1.13 15.18 -2.97
N ALA A 39 1.66 13.99 -2.67
CA ALA A 39 1.15 12.73 -3.18
C ALA A 39 0.24 12.08 -2.14
N MET A 40 -0.81 11.40 -2.60
CA MET A 40 -1.76 10.72 -1.75
C MET A 40 -2.09 9.33 -2.30
N TRP A 41 -2.25 8.35 -1.43
CA TRP A 41 -2.76 7.03 -1.78
C TRP A 41 -3.98 6.76 -0.93
N TRP A 42 -5.09 6.43 -1.57
CA TRP A 42 -6.20 5.81 -0.86
C TRP A 42 -5.75 4.41 -0.50
N LEU A 43 -5.82 4.05 0.78
CA LEU A 43 -5.54 2.71 1.27
C LEU A 43 -6.81 1.87 1.30
N GLY A 44 -8.01 2.45 1.28
CA GLY A 44 -9.30 1.74 1.28
C GLY A 44 -10.13 2.03 2.51
N CYS A 45 -11.45 1.80 2.43
CA CYS A 45 -12.43 2.41 3.33
C CYS A 45 -12.22 3.92 3.40
N THR A 46 -11.66 4.44 4.49
CA THR A 46 -11.27 5.85 4.64
C THR A 46 -9.78 5.99 4.98
N GLY A 47 -8.98 4.94 4.77
CA GLY A 47 -7.54 4.96 4.96
C GLY A 47 -6.85 5.76 3.86
N ILE A 48 -5.98 6.69 4.22
CA ILE A 48 -5.23 7.57 3.33
C ILE A 48 -3.77 7.57 3.76
N TRP A 49 -2.86 7.42 2.80
CA TRP A 49 -1.45 7.75 2.95
C TRP A 49 -1.16 9.08 2.27
N LEU A 50 -0.39 9.96 2.91
CA LEU A 50 0.01 11.25 2.35
C LEU A 50 1.53 11.40 2.44
N LYS A 51 2.15 11.84 1.35
CA LYS A 51 3.57 12.19 1.27
C LYS A 51 3.72 13.64 0.82
N SER A 52 4.37 14.48 1.62
CA SER A 52 4.66 15.88 1.28
C SER A 52 5.88 16.00 0.35
N GLU A 53 6.04 17.13 -0.32
CA GLU A 53 7.28 17.50 -1.05
C GLU A 53 8.57 17.34 -0.22
N GLY A 54 8.52 17.56 1.10
CA GLY A 54 9.66 17.40 2.01
C GLY A 54 9.90 15.96 2.49
N GLY A 55 9.20 14.97 1.93
CA GLY A 55 9.34 13.56 2.32
C GLY A 55 8.66 13.17 3.64
N THR A 56 7.89 14.06 4.26
CA THR A 56 7.05 13.70 5.43
C THR A 56 5.95 12.74 5.00
N ASN A 57 5.80 11.63 5.72
CA ASN A 57 4.77 10.62 5.49
C ASN A 57 3.75 10.62 6.62
N VAL A 58 2.47 10.60 6.27
CA VAL A 58 1.35 10.56 7.23
C VAL A 58 0.39 9.45 6.82
N ALA A 59 0.04 8.59 7.78
CA ALA A 59 -0.97 7.57 7.61
C ALA A 59 -2.23 7.94 8.41
N LEU A 60 -3.35 8.08 7.73
CA LEU A 60 -4.69 8.29 8.30
C LEU A 60 -5.47 7.00 8.06
N ILE A 61 -5.84 6.24 9.10
CA ILE A 61 -6.42 4.91 8.89
C ILE A 61 -7.74 4.75 9.64
N SER A 62 -8.80 4.35 8.93
CA SER A 62 -10.03 3.77 9.49
C SER A 62 -10.45 2.58 8.61
N GLY A 63 -10.19 1.36 9.08
CA GLY A 63 -10.59 0.10 8.42
C GLY A 63 -9.63 -0.44 7.34
N ALA A 64 -9.75 -1.74 7.05
CA ALA A 64 -8.89 -2.50 6.14
C ALA A 64 -9.07 -2.11 4.65
N ALA A 65 -8.05 -2.42 3.84
CA ALA A 65 -7.57 -1.53 2.80
C ALA A 65 -7.50 -2.17 1.38
N LEU A 66 -8.18 -1.56 0.39
CA LEU A 66 -7.95 -1.67 -1.06
C LEU A 66 -7.42 -0.32 -1.56
N ALA A 67 -6.26 -0.29 -2.22
CA ALA A 67 -5.55 0.96 -2.45
C ALA A 67 -5.65 1.51 -3.90
N ASN A 68 -5.44 2.82 -4.09
CA ASN A 68 -5.31 3.51 -5.38
C ASN A 68 -4.53 4.83 -5.20
N LYS A 69 -3.62 5.18 -6.11
CA LYS A 69 -2.87 6.46 -6.08
C LYS A 69 -3.72 7.62 -6.59
N VAL A 70 -3.69 8.75 -5.87
CA VAL A 70 -4.33 10.02 -6.26
C VAL A 70 -3.32 11.15 -6.13
N THR A 71 -2.97 11.79 -7.24
CA THR A 71 -2.09 12.96 -7.25
C THR A 71 -2.93 14.23 -7.33
N VAL A 72 -2.75 15.15 -6.37
CA VAL A 72 -3.40 16.47 -6.39
C VAL A 72 -2.37 17.51 -6.81
N THR A 73 -2.52 18.04 -8.01
CA THR A 73 -1.76 19.20 -8.50
C THR A 73 -2.66 20.44 -8.48
N ARG A 74 -2.10 21.57 -8.08
CA ARG A 74 -2.81 22.86 -8.11
C ARG A 74 -3.03 23.35 -9.54
#